data_AF-A0A5Y9JLE6-F1
#
_entry.id   AF-A0A5Y9JLE6-F1
#
_cell.length_a   1.000
_cell.length_b   1.000
_cell.length_c   1.000
_cell.angle_alpha   90.00
_cell.angle_beta   90.00
_cell.angle_gamma   90.00
#
_symmetry.space_group_name_H-M   'P 1'
#
loop_
_entity.id
_entity.type
_entity.pdbx_description
1 polymer ?
#
loop_
_entity_poly.entity_id
_entity_poly.type
_entity_poly.pdbx_seq_one_letter_code
_entity_poly.pdbx_strand_id
1 'polypeptide(L)'
;KGEVLTHITWNDYRVKLEYLFACNDQKAKFYNATEGGARINFTEELSFKECCEKLLTKEKPKFELPKSLTKNRSDKLLAKFKEKIQKDQENAKRFLDDALALKQILENILSKDFLLPLEFLEKVYQNIENFNHSLD
;
A
#
# COMPACT_ATOMS: atom_id res chain seq x y z
N LYS A 1 -25.12 -24.03 -1.44
CA LYS A 1 -23.98 -23.12 -1.78
C LYS A 1 -24.34 -22.43 -3.08
N GLY A 2 -24.39 -21.11 -3.10
CA GLY A 2 -24.64 -20.32 -4.31
C GLY A 2 -23.36 -19.64 -4.79
N GLU A 3 -23.37 -19.19 -6.03
CA GLU A 3 -22.31 -18.36 -6.60
C GLU A 3 -22.71 -16.89 -6.51
N VAL A 4 -21.73 -16.01 -6.32
CA VAL A 4 -21.93 -14.57 -6.27
C VAL A 4 -21.03 -13.94 -7.33
N LEU A 5 -21.65 -13.23 -8.29
CA LEU A 5 -20.93 -12.47 -9.29
C LEU A 5 -20.26 -11.25 -8.63
N THR A 6 -18.98 -11.02 -8.94
CA THR A 6 -18.21 -9.92 -8.36
C THR A 6 -17.23 -9.32 -9.37
N HIS A 7 -16.81 -8.07 -9.12
CA HIS A 7 -15.75 -7.42 -9.90
C HIS A 7 -14.37 -7.77 -9.34
N ILE A 8 -13.35 -7.67 -10.20
CA ILE A 8 -11.96 -7.99 -9.83
C ILE A 8 -11.47 -7.22 -8.60
N THR A 9 -11.80 -5.93 -8.50
CA THR A 9 -11.42 -5.07 -7.36
C THR A 9 -12.06 -5.52 -6.05
N TRP A 10 -13.33 -5.95 -6.09
CA TRP A 10 -14.01 -6.47 -4.91
C TRP A 10 -13.46 -7.83 -4.47
N ASN A 11 -13.03 -8.65 -5.43
CA ASN A 11 -12.38 -9.91 -5.13
C ASN A 11 -10.97 -9.70 -4.52
N ASP A 12 -10.19 -8.77 -5.06
CA ASP A 12 -8.88 -8.38 -4.49
C ASP A 12 -9.04 -7.86 -3.05
N TYR A 13 -10.04 -7.00 -2.82
CA TYR A 13 -10.39 -6.53 -1.48
C TYR A 13 -10.76 -7.68 -0.54
N ARG A 14 -11.60 -8.63 -0.99
CA ARG A 14 -11.96 -9.83 -0.22
C ARG A 14 -10.72 -10.64 0.17
N VAL A 15 -9.81 -10.91 -0.76
CA VAL A 15 -8.58 -11.68 -0.50
C VAL A 15 -7.69 -10.97 0.53
N LYS A 16 -7.55 -9.65 0.43
CA LYS A 16 -6.78 -8.85 1.40
C LYS A 16 -7.41 -8.88 2.80
N LEU A 17 -8.73 -8.85 2.90
CA LEU A 17 -9.44 -9.04 4.16
C LEU A 17 -9.22 -10.44 4.74
N GLU A 18 -9.31 -11.49 3.92
CA GLU A 18 -9.08 -12.87 4.35
C GLU A 18 -7.66 -13.05 4.90
N TYR A 19 -6.66 -12.44 4.25
CA TYR A 19 -5.29 -12.41 4.75
C TYR A 19 -5.19 -11.72 6.11
N LEU A 20 -5.81 -10.54 6.26
CA LEU A 20 -5.85 -9.82 7.54
C LEU A 20 -6.47 -10.69 8.65
N PHE A 21 -7.56 -11.38 8.36
CA PHE A 21 -8.24 -12.24 9.35
C PHE A 21 -7.40 -13.44 9.73
N ALA A 22 -6.79 -14.12 8.74
CA ALA A 22 -5.88 -15.23 8.99
C ALA A 22 -4.69 -14.83 9.87
N CYS A 23 -4.11 -13.65 9.67
CA CYS A 23 -2.98 -13.17 10.47
C CYS A 23 -3.37 -12.71 11.89
N ASN A 24 -4.65 -12.61 12.22
CA ASN A 24 -5.12 -12.05 13.49
C ASN A 24 -6.19 -12.91 14.17
N ASP A 25 -6.30 -14.18 13.80
CA ASP A 25 -7.26 -15.16 14.35
C ASP A 25 -7.14 -15.33 15.87
N GLN A 26 -5.93 -15.21 16.43
CA GLN A 26 -5.68 -15.25 17.86
C GLN A 26 -6.04 -13.95 18.60
N LYS A 27 -6.16 -12.82 17.89
CA LYS A 27 -6.38 -11.49 18.49
C LYS A 27 -7.85 -11.08 18.49
N ALA A 28 -8.62 -11.56 17.51
CA ALA A 28 -10.01 -11.20 17.35
C ALA A 28 -10.78 -12.33 16.68
N LYS A 29 -12.09 -12.35 16.97
CA LYS A 29 -13.03 -13.24 16.32
C LYS A 29 -13.76 -12.46 15.22
N PHE A 30 -13.71 -12.99 13.99
CA PHE A 30 -14.30 -12.35 12.82
C PHE A 30 -15.61 -13.04 12.44
N TYR A 31 -16.64 -12.26 12.13
CA TYR A 31 -17.94 -12.74 11.72
C TYR A 31 -18.29 -12.19 10.34
N ASN A 32 -18.77 -13.05 9.45
CA ASN A 32 -19.38 -12.63 8.20
C ASN A 32 -20.90 -12.63 8.35
N ALA A 33 -21.49 -11.43 8.25
CA ALA A 33 -22.93 -11.21 8.39
C ALA A 33 -23.61 -10.78 7.09
N THR A 34 -23.00 -11.05 5.94
CA THR A 34 -23.58 -10.72 4.63
C THR A 34 -24.68 -11.71 4.26
N GLU A 35 -25.91 -11.21 4.12
CA GLU A 35 -27.07 -12.01 3.69
C GLU A 35 -27.20 -11.94 2.16
N GLY A 36 -26.39 -12.73 1.45
CA GLY A 36 -26.35 -12.79 -0.02
C GLY A 36 -25.04 -12.29 -0.66
N GLY A 37 -24.06 -11.89 0.16
CA GLY A 37 -22.72 -11.56 -0.28
C GLY A 37 -21.83 -12.79 -0.51
N ALA A 38 -20.63 -12.56 -1.06
CA ALA A 38 -19.62 -13.60 -1.18
C ALA A 38 -19.15 -14.06 0.21
N ARG A 39 -18.95 -15.37 0.37
CA ARG A 39 -18.35 -15.92 1.59
C ARG A 39 -16.93 -15.36 1.78
N ILE A 40 -16.61 -14.97 3.01
CA ILE A 40 -15.27 -14.50 3.39
C ILE A 40 -14.62 -15.56 4.28
N ASN A 41 -13.48 -16.11 3.86
CA ASN A 41 -12.75 -17.11 4.64
C ASN A 41 -12.21 -16.53 5.96
N PHE A 42 -11.94 -17.44 6.91
CA PHE A 42 -11.43 -17.11 8.26
C PHE A 42 -12.40 -16.25 9.09
N THR A 43 -13.70 -16.34 8.77
CA THR A 43 -14.79 -15.74 9.53
C THR A 43 -15.82 -16.81 9.91
N GLU A 44 -16.60 -16.56 10.95
CA GLU A 44 -17.80 -17.32 11.27
C GLU A 44 -19.03 -16.71 10.58
N GLU A 45 -19.79 -17.52 9.86
CA GLU A 45 -21.04 -17.11 9.23
C GLU A 45 -22.15 -16.98 10.29
N LEU A 46 -22.74 -15.80 10.40
CA LEU A 46 -23.90 -15.51 11.26
C LEU A 46 -24.81 -14.53 10.54
N SER A 47 -26.12 -14.67 10.63
CA SER A 47 -27.02 -13.62 10.11
C SER A 47 -26.79 -12.29 10.85
N PHE A 48 -27.17 -11.17 10.21
CA PHE A 48 -27.07 -9.86 10.87
C PHE A 48 -27.91 -9.81 12.14
N LYS A 49 -29.09 -10.45 12.11
CA LYS A 49 -29.97 -10.60 13.27
C LYS A 49 -29.27 -11.35 14.41
N GLU A 50 -28.66 -12.50 14.12
CA GLU A 50 -27.94 -13.27 15.15
C GLU A 50 -26.75 -12.50 15.72
N CYS A 51 -26.03 -11.76 14.89
CA CYS A 51 -24.94 -10.89 15.36
C CYS A 51 -25.50 -9.85 16.34
N CYS A 52 -26.62 -9.20 16.03
CA CYS A 52 -27.27 -8.26 16.93
C CYS A 52 -27.64 -8.93 18.26
N GLU A 53 -28.37 -10.05 18.22
CA GLU A 53 -28.86 -10.73 19.41
C GLU A 53 -27.72 -11.28 20.30
N LYS A 54 -26.65 -11.80 19.69
CA LYS A 54 -25.53 -12.43 20.41
C LYS A 54 -24.46 -11.41 20.86
N LEU A 55 -24.20 -10.37 20.07
CA LEU A 55 -23.07 -9.45 20.29
C LEU A 55 -23.50 -8.11 20.90
N LEU A 56 -24.72 -7.62 20.66
CA LEU A 56 -25.23 -6.37 21.26
C LEU A 56 -25.95 -6.63 22.60
N THR A 57 -25.31 -7.41 23.48
CA THR A 57 -25.88 -7.79 24.79
C THR A 57 -25.66 -6.73 25.88
N LYS A 58 -24.80 -5.74 25.63
CA LYS A 58 -24.50 -4.64 26.54
C LYS A 58 -24.70 -3.32 25.81
N GLU A 59 -25.11 -2.29 26.56
CA GLU A 59 -25.07 -0.94 26.03
C GLU A 59 -23.63 -0.60 25.62
N LYS A 60 -23.47 -0.11 24.39
CA LYS A 60 -22.16 0.33 23.91
C LYS A 60 -21.70 1.50 24.79
N PRO A 61 -20.41 1.53 25.18
CA PRO A 61 -19.88 2.69 25.88
C PRO A 61 -20.07 3.93 25.01
N LYS A 62 -20.49 5.03 25.65
CA LYS A 62 -20.53 6.35 25.01
C LYS A 62 -19.09 6.85 24.90
N PHE A 63 -18.52 6.78 23.71
CA PHE A 63 -17.25 7.43 23.43
C PHE A 63 -17.48 8.91 23.19
N GLU A 64 -16.69 9.76 23.82
CA GLU A 64 -16.61 11.15 23.41
C GLU A 64 -16.09 11.20 21.98
N LEU A 65 -16.75 11.97 21.12
CA LEU A 65 -16.23 12.23 19.78
C LEU A 65 -14.85 12.89 19.92
N PRO A 66 -13.85 12.49 19.12
CA PRO A 66 -12.56 13.14 19.13
C PRO A 66 -12.74 14.65 18.95
N LYS A 67 -12.12 15.44 19.84
CA LYS A 67 -12.15 16.90 19.72
C LYS A 67 -11.50 17.29 18.39
N SER A 68 -12.18 18.14 17.64
CA SER A 68 -11.61 18.75 16.44
C SER A 68 -10.26 19.39 16.78
N LEU A 69 -9.32 19.30 15.84
CA LEU A 69 -8.05 19.98 15.99
C LEU A 69 -8.29 21.49 16.11
N THR A 70 -7.56 22.13 17.02
CA THR A 70 -7.50 23.59 17.02
C THR A 70 -6.90 24.07 15.70
N LYS A 71 -7.29 25.27 15.25
CA LYS A 71 -6.78 25.86 14.01
C LYS A 71 -5.24 25.82 13.96
N ASN A 72 -4.57 26.23 15.03
CA ASN A 72 -3.10 26.19 15.13
C ASN A 72 -2.51 24.78 14.95
N ARG A 73 -3.17 23.75 15.50
CA ARG A 73 -2.68 22.36 15.37
C ARG A 73 -2.91 21.83 13.96
N SER A 74 -4.06 22.16 13.35
CA SER A 74 -4.35 21.85 11.96
C SER A 74 -3.36 22.51 11.01
N ASP A 75 -3.11 23.82 11.18
CA ASP A 75 -2.18 24.59 10.36
C ASP A 75 -0.74 24.06 10.47
N LYS A 76 -0.31 23.69 11.68
CA LYS A 76 1.01 23.07 11.91
C LYS A 76 1.16 21.72 11.21
N LEU A 77 0.13 20.88 11.24
CA LEU A 77 0.14 19.61 10.52
C LEU A 77 0.17 19.84 9.01
N LEU A 78 -0.67 20.73 8.50
CA LEU A 78 -0.71 21.09 7.09
C LEU A 78 0.64 21.62 6.60
N ALA A 79 1.31 22.49 7.37
CA ALA A 79 2.63 22.99 7.04
C ALA A 79 3.66 21.86 6.92
N LYS A 80 3.68 20.91 7.87
CA LYS A 80 4.56 19.73 7.81
C LYS A 80 4.29 18.84 6.60
N PHE A 81 3.02 18.62 6.25
CA PHE A 81 2.66 17.86 5.06
C PHE A 81 3.12 18.56 3.78
N LYS A 82 2.91 19.87 3.68
CA LYS A 82 3.37 20.68 2.55
C LYS A 82 4.89 20.61 2.40
N GLU A 83 5.63 20.80 3.49
CA GLU A 83 7.10 20.72 3.50
C GLU A 83 7.59 19.35 3.03
N LYS A 84 6.97 18.27 3.52
CA LYS A 84 7.31 16.91 3.09
C LYS A 84 7.04 16.68 1.61
N ILE A 85 5.86 17.06 1.12
CA ILE A 85 5.50 16.91 -0.30
C ILE A 85 6.45 17.72 -1.19
N GLN A 86 6.79 18.94 -0.79
CA GLN A 86 7.71 19.78 -1.55
C GLN A 86 9.10 19.16 -1.62
N LYS A 87 9.62 18.66 -0.49
CA LYS A 87 10.90 17.94 -0.45
C LYS A 87 10.87 16.68 -1.32
N ASP A 88 9.79 15.91 -1.26
CA ASP A 88 9.63 14.69 -2.07
C ASP A 88 9.57 15.02 -3.58
N GLN A 89 8.91 16.12 -3.97
CA GLN A 89 8.90 16.62 -5.35
C GLN A 89 10.31 17.06 -5.81
N GLU A 90 11.06 17.78 -4.97
CA GLU A 90 12.43 18.18 -5.26
C GLU A 90 13.37 16.97 -5.38
N ASN A 91 13.18 15.95 -4.55
CA ASN A 91 13.92 14.69 -4.65
C ASN A 91 13.59 13.96 -5.96
N ALA A 92 12.31 13.83 -6.31
CA ALA A 92 11.88 13.18 -7.53
C ALA A 92 12.40 13.89 -8.78
N LYS A 93 12.41 15.23 -8.77
CA LYS A 93 12.97 16.02 -9.87
C LYS A 93 14.48 15.78 -10.04
N ARG A 94 15.25 15.83 -8.94
CA ARG A 94 16.69 15.53 -8.98
C ARG A 94 16.97 14.13 -9.49
N PHE A 95 16.21 13.15 -9.00
CA PHE A 95 16.34 11.77 -9.45
C PHE A 95 16.06 11.62 -10.95
N LEU A 96 15.05 12.30 -11.47
CA LEU A 96 14.76 12.33 -12.90
C LEU A 96 15.91 12.97 -13.70
N ASP A 97 16.43 14.11 -13.24
CA ASP A 97 17.53 14.81 -13.89
C ASP A 97 18.79 13.92 -13.95
N ASP A 98 19.12 13.25 -12.84
CA ASP A 98 20.24 12.29 -12.76
C ASP A 98 20.04 11.10 -13.70
N ALA A 99 18.82 10.53 -13.74
CA ALA A 99 18.48 9.41 -14.63
C ALA A 99 18.58 9.81 -16.11
N LEU A 100 18.13 11.01 -16.47
CA LEU A 100 18.24 11.53 -17.84
C LEU A 100 19.70 11.78 -18.23
N ALA A 101 20.51 12.35 -17.33
CA ALA A 101 21.94 12.54 -17.57
C ALA A 101 22.66 11.20 -17.79
N LEU A 102 22.38 10.21 -16.95
CA LEU A 102 22.92 8.86 -17.10
C LEU A 102 22.52 8.23 -18.43
N LYS A 103 21.23 8.29 -18.77
CA LYS A 103 20.71 7.78 -20.05
C LYS A 103 21.45 8.41 -21.23
N GLN A 104 21.62 9.73 -21.24
CA GLN A 104 22.32 10.43 -22.32
C GLN A 104 23.77 9.99 -22.45
N ILE A 105 24.47 9.76 -21.33
CA ILE A 105 25.85 9.24 -21.34
C ILE A 105 25.88 7.83 -21.96
N LEU A 106 24.95 6.96 -21.57
CA LEU A 106 24.87 5.59 -22.13
C LEU A 106 24.56 5.60 -23.63
N GLU A 107 23.63 6.45 -24.09
CA GLU A 107 23.32 6.64 -25.52
C GLU A 107 24.54 7.18 -26.29
N ASN A 108 25.31 8.09 -25.69
CA ASN A 108 26.55 8.60 -26.28
C ASN A 108 27.65 7.54 -26.37
N ILE A 109 27.69 6.59 -25.43
CA ILE A 109 28.63 5.46 -25.46
C ILE A 109 28.22 4.49 -26.57
N LEU A 110 26.93 4.12 -26.64
CA LEU A 110 26.41 3.19 -27.64
C LEU A 110 26.50 3.71 -29.08
N SER A 111 26.40 5.03 -29.28
CA SER A 111 26.47 5.65 -30.61
C SER A 111 27.88 5.83 -31.16
N LYS A 112 28.92 5.62 -30.33
CA LYS A 112 30.31 5.73 -30.77
C LYS A 112 30.86 4.35 -31.17
N ASP A 113 31.61 4.35 -32.26
CA ASP A 113 32.17 3.15 -32.87
C ASP A 113 33.49 2.74 -32.18
N PHE A 114 33.42 2.36 -30.89
CA PHE A 114 34.55 1.79 -30.16
C PHE A 114 34.16 0.50 -29.44
N LEU A 115 35.08 -0.47 -29.44
CA LEU A 115 34.91 -1.72 -28.70
C LEU A 115 34.89 -1.42 -27.20
N LEU A 116 33.76 -1.72 -26.55
CA LEU A 116 33.63 -1.61 -25.10
C LEU A 116 34.40 -2.76 -24.43
N PRO A 117 35.38 -2.48 -23.55
CA PRO A 117 36.10 -3.53 -22.84
C PRO A 117 35.16 -4.35 -21.95
N LEU A 118 35.42 -5.66 -21.82
CA LEU A 118 34.61 -6.56 -20.98
C LEU A 118 34.52 -6.08 -19.53
N GLU A 119 35.63 -5.58 -18.97
CA GLU A 119 35.69 -5.04 -17.61
C GLU A 119 34.75 -3.84 -17.40
N PHE A 120 34.54 -3.02 -18.45
CA PHE A 120 33.59 -1.91 -18.39
C PHE A 120 32.15 -2.43 -18.31
N LEU A 121 31.80 -3.42 -19.14
CA LEU A 121 30.47 -4.03 -19.15
C LEU A 121 30.15 -4.71 -17.81
N GLU A 122 31.12 -5.39 -17.21
CA GLU A 122 30.99 -6.03 -15.91
C GLU A 122 30.73 -5.00 -14.79
N LYS A 123 31.45 -3.86 -14.79
CA LYS A 123 31.19 -2.76 -13.84
C LYS A 123 29.81 -2.14 -14.03
N VAL A 124 29.35 -1.96 -15.27
CA VAL A 124 27.99 -1.45 -15.54
C VAL A 124 26.94 -2.41 -14.97
N TYR A 125 27.10 -3.71 -15.20
CA TYR A 125 26.19 -4.73 -14.67
C TYR A 125 26.12 -4.70 -13.14
N GLN A 126 27.27 -4.67 -12.45
CA GLN A 126 27.33 -4.58 -10.99
C GLN A 126 26.66 -3.32 -10.43
N ASN A 127 26.81 -2.19 -11.12
CA ASN A 127 26.15 -0.95 -10.71
C ASN A 127 24.62 -1.02 -10.86
N ILE A 128 24.11 -1.69 -11.91
CA ILE A 128 22.67 -1.92 -12.09
C ILE A 128 22.11 -2.82 -10.99
N GLU A 129 22.82 -3.91 -10.66
CA GLU A 129 22.44 -4.80 -9.55
C GLU A 129 22.37 -4.05 -8.22
N ASN A 130 23.40 -3.26 -7.89
CA ASN A 130 23.42 -2.44 -6.67
C ASN A 130 22.28 -1.41 -6.63
N PHE A 131 21.94 -0.82 -7.77
CA PHE A 131 20.83 0.11 -7.89
C PHE A 131 19.48 -0.58 -7.63
N ASN A 132 19.24 -1.75 -8.26
CA ASN A 132 18.02 -2.53 -8.05
C ASN A 132 17.88 -2.95 -6.58
N HIS A 133 18.96 -3.38 -5.94
CA HIS A 133 18.95 -3.73 -4.51
C HIS A 133 18.58 -2.55 -3.60
N SER A 134 18.87 -1.31 -4.02
CA SER A 134 18.52 -0.10 -3.25
C SER A 134 17.05 0.33 -3.42
N LEU A 135 16.33 -0.26 -4.38
CA LEU A 135 14.91 0.00 -4.63
C LEU A 135 13.97 -0.99 -3.92
N ASP A 136 14.46 -2.18 -3.56
CA ASP A 136 13.76 -3.19 -2.76
C ASP A 136 13.71 -2.82 -1.26
#